data_AF-A0A507CL74-F1
#
_entry.id   AF-A0A507CL74-F1
#
_cell.length_a   1.000
_cell.length_b   1.000
_cell.length_c   1.000
_cell.angle_alpha   90.00
_cell.angle_beta   90.00
_cell.angle_gamma   90.00
#
_symmetry.space_group_name_H-M   'P 1'
#
loop_
_entity.id
_entity.type
_entity.pdbx_description
1 polymer ?
#
loop_
_entity_poly.entity_id
_entity_poly.type
_entity_poly.pdbx_seq_one_letter_code
_entity_poly.pdbx_strand_id
1 'polypeptide(L)'
;MNIFQQHKSTMDKFSLCVVVALLVARGRSDSWGGYVALGPSISTIVHSSTTLIPGAPPPQQNGKLFLWPGISNGTGHLIQSCLESWPDNAWCGGTAGQWCARASIFGEFGQLDGNASAVNADTPVKMEYTLEENQNTWTQIVTDASTGQVLSTLAHDSGPWMRGWGTGTECNDDCSPHVSTQIYTDTTITLASSDPAFGDTIVTRVTSKHPWQHLTSRTIMSKDAECSMYLESYKKSPVTVNPYNQAELKHTLDDAVRKAMVLDQKYTESHTHTDIKLFLGYVAAIAACGSSLYSYVKPFEESKLVLLAGVVIFSIFNVLSLAYIQYVEKEVIFVGVRKDPLNRDQPTNLQISSTLKSSKDQKGQVEYTLTFETSETKQNKTRAPLTKSITKNVGRYFHEDGLFEPTAVLSDVVGVLNNGNEFHRD
;
A
#
# COMPACT_ATOMS: atom_id res chain seq x y z
N MET A 1 26.33 -87.94 -0.89
CA MET A 1 26.31 -87.90 0.59
C MET A 1 26.36 -86.42 0.98
N ASN A 2 25.20 -85.79 1.01
CA ASN A 2 24.46 -85.41 2.24
C ASN A 2 25.10 -84.24 2.98
N ILE A 3 24.55 -83.05 2.68
CA ILE A 3 24.01 -82.07 3.63
C ILE A 3 24.73 -82.07 5.00
N PHE A 4 25.60 -81.08 5.22
CA PHE A 4 26.05 -80.71 6.54
C PHE A 4 25.69 -79.26 6.86
N GLN A 5 24.88 -79.15 7.90
CA GLN A 5 24.55 -77.98 8.70
C GLN A 5 25.81 -77.26 9.24
N GLN A 6 25.74 -75.92 9.24
CA GLN A 6 25.83 -75.07 10.43
C GLN A 6 27.05 -75.26 11.37
N HIS A 7 27.96 -74.28 11.43
CA HIS A 7 28.00 -73.25 12.50
C HIS A 7 29.29 -72.40 12.46
N LYS A 8 29.11 -71.09 12.71
CA LYS A 8 30.01 -70.16 13.45
C LYS A 8 31.24 -69.57 12.71
N SER A 9 31.15 -68.29 12.34
CA SER A 9 31.73 -67.16 13.11
C SER A 9 31.96 -65.94 12.21
N THR A 10 31.27 -64.86 12.56
CA THR A 10 31.17 -63.58 11.86
C THR A 10 32.21 -62.57 12.37
N MET A 11 33.03 -62.04 11.46
CA MET A 11 33.79 -60.77 11.49
C MET A 11 33.67 -60.26 10.04
N ASP A 12 33.39 -59.01 9.67
CA ASP A 12 33.52 -57.70 10.29
C ASP A 12 32.51 -56.74 9.63
N LYS A 13 31.87 -55.90 10.45
CA LYS A 13 31.55 -54.47 10.25
C LYS A 13 31.08 -53.98 8.87
N PHE A 14 29.84 -53.48 8.79
CA PHE A 14 29.57 -52.03 8.62
C PHE A 14 28.07 -51.73 8.77
N SER A 15 27.78 -50.71 9.60
CA SER A 15 26.57 -49.90 9.75
C SER A 15 25.19 -50.50 9.46
N LEU A 16 24.51 -50.81 10.57
CA LEU A 16 23.06 -50.89 10.71
C LEU A 16 22.44 -49.49 10.50
N CYS A 17 21.73 -49.26 9.40
CA CYS A 17 20.72 -48.21 9.32
C CYS A 17 19.35 -48.89 9.13
N VAL A 18 18.62 -48.98 10.23
CA VAL A 18 17.20 -49.35 10.25
C VAL A 18 16.45 -48.27 9.46
N VAL A 19 15.96 -48.62 8.27
CA VAL A 19 14.94 -47.81 7.58
C VAL A 19 13.65 -47.96 8.37
N VAL A 20 13.43 -47.09 9.34
CA VAL A 20 12.09 -46.82 9.84
C VAL A 20 11.37 -46.08 8.71
N ALA A 21 10.52 -46.78 7.97
CA ALA A 21 9.52 -46.14 7.15
C ALA A 21 8.54 -45.42 8.09
N LEU A 22 8.87 -44.18 8.46
CA LEU A 22 7.91 -43.23 8.97
C LEU A 22 6.93 -42.97 7.83
N LEU A 23 5.80 -43.68 7.85
CA LEU A 23 4.55 -43.17 7.28
C LEU A 23 4.23 -41.90 8.07
N VAL A 24 4.84 -40.78 7.66
CA VAL A 24 4.35 -39.46 8.02
C VAL A 24 2.98 -39.39 7.37
N ALA A 25 1.93 -39.60 8.16
CA ALA A 25 0.63 -39.06 7.81
C ALA A 25 0.86 -37.56 7.61
N ARG A 26 0.95 -37.12 6.35
CA ARG A 26 0.87 -35.70 6.03
C ARG A 26 -0.52 -35.28 6.49
N GLY A 27 -0.59 -34.64 7.66
CA GLY A 27 -1.77 -33.86 8.00
C GLY A 27 -1.98 -32.87 6.86
N ARG A 28 -3.19 -32.84 6.31
CA ARG A 28 -3.54 -31.88 5.25
C ARG A 28 -3.33 -30.48 5.83
N SER A 29 -2.55 -29.65 5.15
CA SER A 29 -2.13 -28.37 5.70
C SER A 29 -3.08 -27.27 5.26
N ASP A 30 -3.61 -26.51 6.22
CA ASP A 30 -4.36 -25.29 5.92
C ASP A 30 -3.41 -24.23 5.34
N SER A 31 -3.85 -23.57 4.27
CA SER A 31 -3.07 -22.56 3.57
C SER A 31 -3.88 -21.29 3.36
N TRP A 32 -3.16 -20.17 3.29
CA TRP A 32 -3.74 -18.83 3.29
C TRP A 32 -3.35 -18.09 2.02
N GLY A 33 -4.36 -17.57 1.32
CA GLY A 33 -4.22 -16.72 0.16
C GLY A 33 -4.10 -15.23 0.52
N GLY A 34 -4.60 -14.38 -0.39
CA GLY A 34 -4.60 -12.94 -0.19
C GLY A 34 -5.56 -12.50 0.91
N TYR A 35 -5.19 -11.45 1.63
CA TYR A 35 -6.07 -10.81 2.62
C TYR A 35 -5.83 -9.31 2.75
N VAL A 36 -6.83 -8.63 3.28
CA VAL A 36 -6.77 -7.26 3.81
C VAL A 36 -7.30 -7.31 5.24
N ALA A 37 -6.60 -6.72 6.20
CA ALA A 37 -7.10 -6.61 7.57
C ALA A 37 -6.85 -5.22 8.14
N LEU A 38 -7.71 -4.82 9.08
CA LEU A 38 -7.71 -3.57 9.83
C LEU A 38 -7.88 -3.93 11.31
N GLY A 39 -7.14 -3.24 12.16
CA GLY A 39 -7.30 -3.22 13.60
C GLY A 39 -6.07 -3.67 14.39
N PRO A 40 -6.21 -3.71 15.73
CA PRO A 40 -7.43 -3.37 16.47
C PRO A 40 -7.70 -1.85 16.47
N SER A 41 -8.97 -1.44 16.34
CA SER A 41 -9.42 -0.09 16.66
C SER A 41 -9.40 0.13 18.19
N ILE A 42 -9.22 1.38 18.62
CA ILE A 42 -9.49 1.77 20.01
C ILE A 42 -10.99 1.88 20.32
N SER A 43 -11.83 1.96 19.27
CA SER A 43 -13.28 1.97 19.36
C SER A 43 -13.88 0.63 18.96
N THR A 44 -15.12 0.39 19.38
CA THR A 44 -15.89 -0.79 19.01
C THR A 44 -16.46 -0.59 17.61
N ILE A 45 -16.28 -1.58 16.73
CA ILE A 45 -17.07 -1.68 15.50
C ILE A 45 -18.51 -1.94 15.94
N VAL A 46 -19.46 -1.14 15.46
CA VAL A 46 -20.91 -1.30 15.74
C VAL A 46 -21.67 -1.76 14.50
N HIS A 47 -21.13 -1.49 13.31
CA HIS A 47 -21.67 -1.97 12.05
C HIS A 47 -20.54 -2.17 11.05
N SER A 48 -20.62 -3.24 10.26
CA SER A 48 -19.71 -3.50 9.14
C SER A 48 -20.51 -4.05 7.97
N SER A 49 -20.28 -3.51 6.78
CA SER A 49 -20.85 -4.02 5.52
C SER A 49 -19.77 -4.13 4.46
N THR A 50 -19.86 -5.13 3.59
CA THR A 50 -19.00 -5.26 2.41
C THR A 50 -19.70 -6.12 1.35
N THR A 51 -19.46 -5.83 0.07
CA THR A 51 -19.99 -6.61 -1.05
C THR A 51 -18.85 -7.36 -1.72
N LEU A 52 -18.96 -8.69 -1.80
CA LEU A 52 -18.00 -9.56 -2.46
C LEU A 52 -18.56 -10.08 -3.79
N ILE A 53 -17.81 -9.87 -4.86
CA ILE A 53 -17.95 -10.63 -6.12
C ILE A 53 -16.83 -11.69 -6.12
N PRO A 54 -17.15 -12.98 -5.95
CA PRO A 54 -16.16 -14.02 -5.71
C PRO A 54 -15.38 -14.44 -6.96
N GLY A 55 -15.97 -14.29 -8.16
CA GLY A 55 -15.46 -14.93 -9.37
C GLY A 55 -15.76 -16.42 -9.40
N ALA A 56 -15.27 -17.13 -10.43
CA ALA A 56 -15.58 -18.55 -10.59
C ALA A 56 -14.82 -19.42 -9.57
N PRO A 57 -15.50 -20.35 -8.87
CA PRO A 57 -14.79 -21.31 -8.04
C PRO A 57 -13.94 -22.26 -8.91
N PRO A 58 -12.94 -22.95 -8.34
CA PRO A 58 -12.18 -23.96 -9.07
C PRO A 58 -13.12 -24.99 -9.71
N PRO A 59 -12.91 -25.38 -10.99
CA PRO A 59 -13.79 -26.34 -11.68
C PRO A 59 -13.92 -27.69 -10.97
N GLN A 60 -12.85 -28.10 -10.28
CA GLN A 60 -12.83 -29.26 -9.41
C GLN A 60 -12.16 -28.87 -8.10
N GLN A 61 -12.87 -29.10 -7.00
CA GLN A 61 -12.42 -28.75 -5.66
C GLN A 61 -12.03 -30.02 -4.88
N ASN A 62 -10.79 -30.07 -4.39
CA ASN A 62 -10.25 -31.22 -3.66
C ASN A 62 -10.50 -31.15 -2.15
N GLY A 63 -10.61 -29.93 -1.61
CA GLY A 63 -10.74 -29.64 -0.18
C GLY A 63 -11.76 -28.55 0.04
N LYS A 64 -11.59 -27.71 1.05
CA LYS A 64 -12.56 -26.63 1.34
C LYS A 64 -11.88 -25.28 1.16
N LEU A 65 -12.40 -24.50 0.22
CA LEU A 65 -11.96 -23.15 -0.06
C LEU A 65 -12.99 -22.17 0.50
N PHE A 66 -12.53 -21.22 1.30
CA PHE A 66 -13.35 -20.20 1.94
C PHE A 66 -12.89 -18.82 1.51
N LEU A 67 -13.85 -17.99 1.10
CA LEU A 67 -13.69 -16.56 0.94
C LEU A 67 -14.52 -15.88 2.00
N TRP A 68 -13.90 -15.06 2.83
CA TRP A 68 -14.63 -14.40 3.90
C TRP A 68 -14.16 -12.97 4.10
N PRO A 69 -15.06 -12.06 4.47
CA PRO A 69 -14.80 -10.99 5.39
C PRO A 69 -15.32 -11.34 6.80
N GLY A 70 -14.72 -10.75 7.83
CA GLY A 70 -15.14 -10.94 9.21
C GLY A 70 -14.67 -9.83 10.14
N ILE A 71 -15.27 -9.79 11.32
CA ILE A 71 -14.88 -8.92 12.44
C ILE A 71 -14.49 -9.78 13.65
N SER A 72 -13.46 -9.34 14.37
CA SER A 72 -12.93 -10.07 15.53
C SER A 72 -12.76 -9.18 16.74
N ASN A 73 -12.94 -9.78 17.91
CA ASN A 73 -12.63 -9.18 19.20
C ASN A 73 -11.16 -9.39 19.64
N GLY A 74 -10.36 -10.11 18.84
CA GLY A 74 -8.95 -10.38 19.12
C GLY A 74 -8.70 -11.40 20.25
N THR A 75 -9.75 -11.91 20.89
CA THR A 75 -9.66 -12.86 22.02
C THR A 75 -10.33 -14.20 21.74
N GLY A 76 -10.89 -14.40 20.54
CA GLY A 76 -11.32 -15.72 20.08
C GLY A 76 -12.62 -15.74 19.28
N HIS A 77 -13.47 -14.72 19.38
CA HIS A 77 -14.67 -14.66 18.53
C HIS A 77 -14.33 -14.03 17.18
N LEU A 78 -14.81 -14.67 16.12
CA LEU A 78 -14.72 -14.21 14.74
C LEU A 78 -16.10 -14.35 14.10
N ILE A 79 -16.78 -13.22 13.93
CA ILE A 79 -18.03 -13.13 13.18
C ILE A 79 -17.64 -13.00 11.71
N GLN A 80 -18.07 -13.93 10.88
CA GLN A 80 -17.66 -14.00 9.48
C GLN A 80 -18.77 -14.54 8.60
N SER A 81 -18.84 -14.07 7.37
CA SER A 81 -19.66 -14.69 6.34
C SER A 81 -18.75 -15.28 5.29
N CYS A 82 -19.06 -16.49 4.86
CA CYS A 82 -18.19 -17.26 3.99
C CYS A 82 -18.90 -17.55 2.66
N LEU A 83 -18.16 -17.43 1.57
CA LEU A 83 -18.47 -18.08 0.30
C LEU A 83 -17.55 -19.28 0.17
N GLU A 84 -18.14 -20.45 0.04
CA GLU A 84 -17.42 -21.71 0.16
C GLU A 84 -17.53 -22.57 -1.08
N SER A 85 -16.40 -23.19 -1.44
CA SER A 85 -16.31 -24.18 -2.50
C SER A 85 -15.76 -25.45 -1.88
N TRP A 86 -16.57 -26.50 -1.88
CA TRP A 86 -16.25 -27.83 -1.36
C TRP A 86 -16.23 -28.85 -2.51
N PRO A 87 -15.77 -30.10 -2.29
CA PRO A 87 -15.85 -31.13 -3.32
C PRO A 87 -17.29 -31.45 -3.74
N ASP A 88 -18.23 -31.28 -2.81
CA ASP A 88 -19.67 -31.34 -3.03
C ASP A 88 -20.35 -30.13 -2.36
N ASN A 89 -21.10 -29.36 -3.15
CA ASN A 89 -21.83 -28.17 -2.72
C ASN A 89 -23.34 -28.42 -2.48
N ALA A 90 -23.80 -29.68 -2.56
CA ALA A 90 -25.19 -30.03 -2.34
C ALA A 90 -25.72 -29.62 -0.95
N TRP A 91 -24.83 -29.44 0.04
CA TRP A 91 -25.17 -28.99 1.39
C TRP A 91 -25.79 -27.58 1.47
N CYS A 92 -25.53 -26.73 0.47
CA CYS A 92 -26.19 -25.41 0.34
C CYS A 92 -27.22 -25.37 -0.79
N GLY A 93 -27.55 -26.53 -1.39
CA GLY A 93 -28.37 -26.63 -2.59
C GLY A 93 -27.65 -26.22 -3.88
N GLY A 94 -26.33 -26.11 -3.86
CA GLY A 94 -25.52 -25.68 -5.01
C GLY A 94 -25.03 -26.84 -5.89
N THR A 95 -24.61 -26.50 -7.10
CA THR A 95 -23.95 -27.43 -8.03
C THR A 95 -22.48 -27.06 -8.25
N ALA A 96 -21.75 -27.92 -8.98
CA ALA A 96 -20.40 -27.60 -9.43
C ALA A 96 -20.38 -26.24 -10.18
N GLY A 97 -19.38 -25.41 -9.89
CA GLY A 97 -19.27 -24.06 -10.45
C GLY A 97 -20.01 -22.96 -9.67
N GLN A 98 -20.74 -23.29 -8.60
CA GLN A 98 -21.36 -22.32 -7.70
C GLN A 98 -20.63 -22.23 -6.36
N TRP A 99 -20.83 -21.12 -5.65
CA TRP A 99 -20.40 -20.93 -4.27
C TRP A 99 -21.54 -21.21 -3.31
N CYS A 100 -21.21 -21.60 -2.09
CA CYS A 100 -22.16 -21.66 -0.98
C CYS A 100 -21.95 -20.46 -0.05
N ALA A 101 -22.90 -19.54 0.00
CA ALA A 101 -22.86 -18.38 0.88
C ALA A 101 -23.52 -18.70 2.23
N ARG A 102 -22.85 -18.40 3.35
CA ARG A 102 -23.42 -18.53 4.71
C ARG A 102 -22.84 -17.51 5.69
N ALA A 103 -23.68 -17.03 6.60
CA ALA A 103 -23.27 -16.35 7.82
C ALA A 103 -22.74 -17.36 8.82
N SER A 104 -21.72 -16.98 9.59
CA SER A 104 -20.99 -17.91 10.44
C SER A 104 -20.30 -17.21 11.59
N ILE A 105 -20.07 -17.92 12.68
CA ILE A 105 -19.27 -17.41 13.80
C ILE A 105 -18.40 -18.51 14.36
N PHE A 106 -17.14 -18.18 14.58
CA PHE A 106 -16.17 -19.04 15.23
C PHE A 106 -15.84 -18.50 16.62
N GLY A 107 -15.70 -19.39 17.59
CA GLY A 107 -15.31 -19.06 18.97
C GLY A 107 -14.95 -20.31 19.77
N GLU A 108 -14.90 -20.19 21.10
CA GLU A 108 -14.67 -21.34 21.99
C GLU A 108 -15.75 -22.42 21.87
N PHE A 109 -16.94 -22.04 21.41
CA PHE A 109 -18.06 -22.93 21.07
C PHE A 109 -17.89 -23.66 19.74
N GLY A 110 -16.76 -23.47 19.03
CA GLY A 110 -16.53 -23.99 17.69
C GLY A 110 -17.15 -23.11 16.61
N GLN A 111 -17.53 -23.73 15.49
CA GLN A 111 -18.21 -23.05 14.38
C GLN A 111 -19.73 -23.17 14.54
N LEU A 112 -20.42 -22.03 14.46
CA LEU A 112 -21.87 -21.98 14.35
C LEU A 112 -22.23 -21.30 13.03
N ASP A 113 -23.13 -21.91 12.27
CA ASP A 113 -23.49 -21.50 10.92
C ASP A 113 -24.99 -21.15 10.82
N GLY A 114 -25.29 -20.13 10.01
CA GLY A 114 -26.64 -19.83 9.56
C GLY A 114 -27.12 -20.78 8.46
N ASN A 115 -28.30 -20.50 7.91
CA ASN A 115 -28.74 -21.13 6.65
C ASN A 115 -27.75 -20.81 5.51
N ALA A 116 -27.65 -21.69 4.53
CA ALA A 116 -26.76 -21.50 3.38
C ALA A 116 -27.55 -21.47 2.08
N SER A 117 -27.04 -20.70 1.11
CA SER A 117 -27.63 -20.60 -0.23
C SER A 117 -26.55 -20.67 -1.29
N ALA A 118 -26.85 -21.31 -2.41
CA ALA A 118 -26.00 -21.33 -3.58
C ALA A 118 -26.01 -19.96 -4.30
N VAL A 119 -24.84 -19.51 -4.75
CA VAL A 119 -24.68 -18.27 -5.54
C VAL A 119 -23.74 -18.50 -6.72
N ASN A 120 -23.99 -17.77 -7.81
CA ASN A 120 -23.15 -17.83 -9.01
C ASN A 120 -21.89 -16.96 -8.85
N ALA A 121 -20.88 -17.24 -9.69
CA ALA A 121 -19.57 -16.56 -9.71
C ALA A 121 -19.63 -15.02 -9.71
N ASP A 122 -20.59 -14.45 -10.43
CA ASP A 122 -20.72 -13.00 -10.63
C ASP A 122 -21.75 -12.36 -9.70
N THR A 123 -22.34 -13.13 -8.77
CA THR A 123 -23.34 -12.62 -7.82
C THR A 123 -22.65 -11.67 -6.84
N PRO A 124 -23.06 -10.40 -6.75
CA PRO A 124 -22.55 -9.51 -5.71
C PRO A 124 -23.19 -9.88 -4.38
N VAL A 125 -22.41 -10.46 -3.46
CA VAL A 125 -22.90 -10.89 -2.15
C VAL A 125 -22.57 -9.85 -1.10
N LYS A 126 -23.58 -9.16 -0.59
CA LYS A 126 -23.45 -8.18 0.49
C LYS A 126 -23.56 -8.87 1.85
N MET A 127 -22.57 -8.63 2.70
CA MET A 127 -22.48 -9.19 4.05
C MET A 127 -22.51 -8.05 5.06
N GLU A 128 -23.44 -8.09 6.00
CA GLU A 128 -23.69 -7.05 7.00
C GLU A 128 -23.63 -7.63 8.40
N TYR A 129 -22.88 -6.98 9.28
CA TYR A 129 -22.72 -7.31 10.70
C TYR A 129 -23.15 -6.12 11.53
N THR A 130 -24.16 -6.29 12.37
CA THR A 130 -24.72 -5.22 13.20
C THR A 130 -24.67 -5.60 14.67
N LEU A 131 -24.13 -4.73 15.51
CA LEU A 131 -24.25 -4.84 16.97
C LEU A 131 -25.62 -4.30 17.38
N GLU A 132 -26.43 -5.16 17.99
CA GLU A 132 -27.77 -4.81 18.44
C GLU A 132 -27.75 -3.83 19.63
N GLU A 133 -28.89 -3.20 19.89
CA GLU A 133 -29.05 -2.19 20.97
C GLU A 133 -28.68 -2.72 22.36
N ASN A 134 -28.80 -4.04 22.57
CA ASN A 134 -28.41 -4.69 23.83
C ASN A 134 -26.89 -4.76 24.07
N GLN A 135 -26.07 -4.25 23.12
CA GLN A 135 -24.61 -4.23 23.19
C GLN A 135 -23.99 -5.61 23.40
N ASN A 136 -24.66 -6.67 22.94
CA ASN A 136 -24.20 -8.04 23.14
C ASN A 136 -24.41 -8.93 21.91
N THR A 137 -25.60 -8.87 21.32
CA THR A 137 -25.98 -9.68 20.18
C THR A 137 -25.47 -9.04 18.90
N TRP A 138 -24.89 -9.86 18.03
CA TRP A 138 -24.51 -9.49 16.68
C TRP A 138 -25.40 -10.20 15.68
N THR A 139 -26.01 -9.43 14.78
CA THR A 139 -26.81 -9.95 13.68
C THR A 139 -26.02 -9.88 12.38
N GLN A 140 -25.96 -11.00 11.68
CA GLN A 140 -25.39 -11.16 10.36
C GLN A 140 -26.52 -11.30 9.34
N ILE A 141 -26.45 -10.53 8.27
CA ILE A 141 -27.35 -10.65 7.11
C ILE A 141 -26.50 -10.73 5.85
N VAL A 142 -26.66 -11.82 5.11
CA VAL A 142 -26.00 -12.04 3.81
C VAL A 142 -27.07 -11.98 2.74
N THR A 143 -26.88 -11.12 1.74
CA THR A 143 -27.84 -10.89 0.66
C THR A 143 -27.16 -10.93 -0.70
N ASP A 144 -27.91 -11.30 -1.73
CA ASP A 144 -27.58 -10.94 -3.10
C ASP A 144 -27.89 -9.46 -3.29
N ALA A 145 -26.86 -8.63 -3.46
CA ALA A 145 -26.96 -7.18 -3.57
C ALA A 145 -27.70 -6.74 -4.85
N SER A 146 -27.78 -7.60 -5.87
CA SER A 146 -28.47 -7.28 -7.12
C SER A 146 -29.98 -7.46 -7.02
N THR A 147 -30.44 -8.44 -6.23
CA THR A 147 -31.87 -8.80 -6.11
C THR A 147 -32.46 -8.42 -4.75
N GLY A 148 -31.63 -8.20 -3.73
CA GLY A 148 -32.05 -8.04 -2.34
C GLY A 148 -32.45 -9.36 -1.66
N GLN A 149 -32.25 -10.50 -2.31
CA GLN A 149 -32.58 -11.81 -1.73
C GLN A 149 -31.69 -12.09 -0.51
N VAL A 150 -32.30 -12.44 0.62
CA VAL A 150 -31.57 -12.93 1.79
C VAL A 150 -31.08 -14.35 1.53
N LEU A 151 -29.76 -14.52 1.55
CA LEU A 151 -29.05 -15.77 1.32
C LEU A 151 -28.74 -16.49 2.64
N SER A 152 -28.40 -15.73 3.68
CA SER A 152 -28.10 -16.26 4.99
C SER A 152 -28.34 -15.24 6.12
N THR A 153 -28.70 -15.73 7.30
CA THR A 153 -28.78 -14.93 8.52
C THR A 153 -28.26 -15.71 9.72
N LEU A 154 -27.61 -15.02 10.66
CA LEU A 154 -27.21 -15.59 11.94
C LEU A 154 -27.21 -14.49 13.01
N ALA A 155 -27.76 -14.77 14.19
CA ALA A 155 -27.64 -13.88 15.35
C ALA A 155 -26.98 -14.62 16.51
N HIS A 156 -25.97 -14.01 17.13
CA HIS A 156 -25.26 -14.64 18.24
C HIS A 156 -24.69 -13.60 19.20
N ASP A 157 -24.65 -13.95 20.49
CA ASP A 157 -24.05 -13.10 21.52
C ASP A 157 -22.52 -13.14 21.44
N SER A 158 -21.87 -11.99 21.35
CA SER A 158 -20.40 -11.87 21.28
C SER A 158 -19.84 -10.61 21.91
N GLY A 159 -20.68 -9.84 22.59
CA GLY A 159 -20.30 -8.61 23.27
C GLY A 159 -19.91 -7.47 22.32
N PRO A 160 -19.70 -6.26 22.86
CA PRO A 160 -19.44 -5.06 22.08
C PRO A 160 -17.94 -4.84 21.85
N TRP A 161 -17.16 -5.90 21.63
CA TRP A 161 -15.69 -5.83 21.64
C TRP A 161 -15.04 -6.14 20.30
N MET A 162 -15.81 -6.16 19.20
CA MET A 162 -15.27 -6.30 17.86
C MET A 162 -14.45 -5.06 17.49
N ARG A 163 -13.15 -5.27 17.22
CA ARG A 163 -12.17 -4.18 16.99
C ARG A 163 -11.31 -4.41 15.76
N GLY A 164 -11.26 -5.63 15.26
CA GLY A 164 -10.61 -5.96 14.00
C GLY A 164 -11.66 -6.23 12.92
N TRP A 165 -11.31 -5.90 11.69
CA TRP A 165 -12.03 -6.28 10.48
C TRP A 165 -11.02 -6.88 9.50
N GLY A 166 -11.39 -7.89 8.73
CA GLY A 166 -10.49 -8.38 7.69
C GLY A 166 -11.16 -9.33 6.72
N THR A 167 -10.41 -9.69 5.70
CA THR A 167 -10.77 -10.70 4.71
C THR A 167 -9.81 -11.88 4.76
N GLY A 168 -10.19 -12.98 4.14
CA GLY A 168 -9.35 -14.15 4.00
C GLY A 168 -9.74 -14.97 2.78
N THR A 169 -8.71 -15.48 2.09
CA THR A 169 -8.83 -16.68 1.25
C THR A 169 -8.18 -17.81 2.03
N GLU A 170 -8.98 -18.76 2.49
CA GLU A 170 -8.54 -19.87 3.32
C GLU A 170 -8.77 -21.18 2.59
N CYS A 171 -7.77 -22.06 2.64
CA CYS A 171 -7.75 -23.30 1.89
C CYS A 171 -7.40 -24.44 2.83
N ASN A 172 -8.41 -25.24 3.14
CA ASN A 172 -8.32 -26.34 4.10
C ASN A 172 -8.39 -27.67 3.36
N ASP A 173 -7.80 -28.71 3.95
CA ASP A 173 -7.82 -30.07 3.40
C ASP A 173 -7.22 -30.20 1.97
N ASP A 174 -6.10 -29.52 1.68
CA ASP A 174 -5.45 -29.52 0.35
C ASP A 174 -6.41 -29.07 -0.77
N CYS A 175 -7.18 -28.01 -0.50
CA CYS A 175 -8.11 -27.46 -1.47
C CYS A 175 -7.44 -27.07 -2.80
N SER A 176 -8.21 -27.15 -3.88
CA SER A 176 -7.85 -26.53 -5.15
C SER A 176 -7.83 -25.01 -4.96
N PRO A 177 -6.70 -24.33 -5.22
CA PRO A 177 -6.57 -22.90 -4.96
C PRO A 177 -7.44 -22.07 -5.90
N HIS A 178 -7.88 -20.92 -5.40
CA HIS A 178 -8.63 -19.94 -6.18
C HIS A 178 -7.74 -19.22 -7.19
N VAL A 179 -8.18 -19.10 -8.43
CA VAL A 179 -7.46 -18.36 -9.50
C VAL A 179 -8.19 -17.12 -9.99
N SER A 180 -9.49 -17.00 -9.69
CA SER A 180 -10.27 -15.82 -10.10
C SER A 180 -9.98 -14.61 -9.21
N THR A 181 -10.14 -13.41 -9.77
CA THR A 181 -10.05 -12.16 -9.01
C THR A 181 -11.26 -12.03 -8.10
N GLN A 182 -11.01 -11.80 -6.82
CA GLN A 182 -12.04 -11.48 -5.82
C GLN A 182 -12.13 -9.97 -5.69
N ILE A 183 -13.35 -9.44 -5.74
CA ILE A 183 -13.59 -7.99 -5.69
C ILE A 183 -14.45 -7.70 -4.46
N TYR A 184 -13.88 -6.95 -3.51
CA TYR A 184 -14.60 -6.43 -2.35
C TYR A 184 -14.90 -4.94 -2.61
N THR A 185 -16.17 -4.55 -2.66
CA THR A 185 -16.62 -3.16 -2.84
C THR A 185 -17.54 -2.72 -1.71
N ASP A 186 -17.77 -1.41 -1.64
CA ASP A 186 -18.75 -0.79 -0.73
C ASP A 186 -18.51 -1.17 0.75
N THR A 187 -17.24 -1.44 1.09
CA THR A 187 -16.85 -1.78 2.45
C THR A 187 -17.00 -0.57 3.35
N THR A 188 -17.91 -0.67 4.32
CA THR A 188 -18.19 0.37 5.32
C THR A 188 -18.00 -0.22 6.70
N ILE A 189 -17.18 0.42 7.55
CA ILE A 189 -16.99 0.05 8.95
C ILE A 189 -17.36 1.25 9.81
N THR A 190 -18.35 1.08 10.67
CA THR A 190 -18.83 2.12 11.58
C THR A 190 -18.34 1.82 12.99
N LEU A 191 -17.68 2.80 13.60
CA LEU A 191 -17.18 2.73 14.97
C LEU A 191 -18.13 3.45 15.93
N ALA A 192 -18.20 2.98 17.17
CA ALA A 192 -18.97 3.60 18.25
C ALA A 192 -18.46 5.02 18.59
N SER A 193 -17.19 5.28 18.35
CA SER A 193 -16.52 6.56 18.57
C SER A 193 -15.39 6.77 17.55
N SER A 194 -15.00 8.03 17.35
CA SER A 194 -13.92 8.36 16.41
C SER A 194 -12.60 7.66 16.77
N ASP A 195 -12.00 7.00 15.78
CA ASP A 195 -10.64 6.47 15.81
C ASP A 195 -9.93 6.82 14.49
N PRO A 196 -9.29 8.00 14.41
CA PRO A 196 -8.60 8.43 13.20
C PRO A 196 -7.43 7.53 12.78
N ALA A 197 -6.90 6.71 13.71
CA ALA A 197 -5.77 5.82 13.45
C ALA A 197 -6.21 4.43 12.94
N PHE A 198 -7.50 4.09 13.02
CA PHE A 198 -7.98 2.76 12.62
C PHE A 198 -7.64 2.43 11.16
N GLY A 199 -7.81 3.38 10.23
CA GLY A 199 -7.47 3.18 8.82
C GLY A 199 -5.98 2.94 8.57
N ASP A 200 -5.09 3.40 9.47
CA ASP A 200 -3.64 3.25 9.33
C ASP A 200 -3.15 1.88 9.83
N THR A 201 -4.02 1.10 10.47
CA THR A 201 -3.76 -0.29 10.85
C THR A 201 -3.88 -1.28 9.68
N ILE A 202 -4.19 -0.78 8.48
CA ILE A 202 -4.41 -1.64 7.32
C ILE A 202 -3.17 -2.45 6.97
N VAL A 203 -3.34 -3.77 6.92
CA VAL A 203 -2.32 -4.72 6.48
C VAL A 203 -2.86 -5.51 5.30
N THR A 204 -2.02 -5.71 4.28
CA THR A 204 -2.35 -6.54 3.14
C THR A 204 -1.29 -7.62 2.96
N ARG A 205 -1.73 -8.79 2.51
CA ARG A 205 -0.82 -9.84 2.05
C ARG A 205 -1.24 -10.26 0.67
N VAL A 206 -0.33 -10.10 -0.29
CA VAL A 206 -0.43 -10.68 -1.63
C VAL A 206 0.61 -11.80 -1.67
N THR A 207 0.18 -13.06 -1.71
CA THR A 207 1.09 -14.20 -1.73
C THR A 207 1.74 -14.34 -3.11
N SER A 208 2.99 -13.90 -3.24
CA SER A 208 3.83 -14.08 -4.45
C SER A 208 4.76 -15.29 -4.39
N LYS A 209 4.42 -16.33 -3.61
CA LYS A 209 5.26 -17.52 -3.45
C LYS A 209 4.57 -18.78 -3.95
N HIS A 210 4.42 -18.90 -5.27
CA HIS A 210 4.51 -20.14 -6.08
C HIS A 210 4.58 -19.72 -7.57
N PRO A 211 5.20 -20.50 -8.47
CA PRO A 211 5.74 -20.00 -9.73
C PRO A 211 4.64 -19.92 -10.80
N TRP A 212 3.64 -19.07 -10.62
CA TRP A 212 2.67 -18.78 -11.67
C TRP A 212 2.42 -17.27 -11.69
N GLN A 213 2.94 -16.67 -12.74
CA GLN A 213 2.84 -15.25 -13.04
C GLN A 213 1.38 -14.85 -13.31
N HIS A 214 1.09 -13.58 -13.05
CA HIS A 214 -0.17 -12.86 -13.31
C HIS A 214 -1.25 -12.95 -12.21
N LEU A 215 -0.91 -12.46 -11.01
CA LEU A 215 -1.89 -11.84 -10.12
C LEU A 215 -1.52 -10.38 -9.91
N THR A 216 -2.01 -9.52 -10.80
CA THR A 216 -2.08 -8.08 -10.54
C THR A 216 -3.21 -7.87 -9.54
N SER A 217 -2.85 -7.79 -8.25
CA SER A 217 -3.70 -7.15 -7.25
C SER A 217 -3.83 -5.69 -7.64
N ARG A 218 -4.81 -5.34 -8.47
CA ARG A 218 -5.26 -3.96 -8.61
C ARG A 218 -6.03 -3.65 -7.34
N THR A 219 -5.28 -3.37 -6.27
CA THR A 219 -5.80 -2.90 -4.99
C THR A 219 -6.44 -1.53 -5.26
N ILE A 220 -7.73 -1.52 -5.58
CA ILE A 220 -8.54 -0.31 -5.43
C ILE A 220 -8.81 -0.20 -3.93
N MET A 221 -7.81 0.29 -3.19
CA MET A 221 -8.02 0.77 -1.83
C MET A 221 -8.83 2.06 -1.91
N SER A 222 -10.13 1.97 -1.63
CA SER A 222 -10.85 3.09 -1.07
C SER A 222 -10.62 3.10 0.45
N LYS A 223 -9.65 3.91 0.92
CA LYS A 223 -9.87 4.67 2.16
C LYS A 223 -11.14 5.49 1.93
N ASP A 224 -11.91 5.81 2.98
CA ASP A 224 -13.01 6.78 2.86
C ASP A 224 -12.59 7.92 1.94
N ALA A 225 -13.46 8.31 1.02
CA ALA A 225 -13.18 9.41 0.11
C ALA A 225 -13.03 10.75 0.89
N GLU A 226 -11.88 10.97 1.53
CA GLU A 226 -10.95 11.92 0.93
C GLU A 226 -10.12 11.09 -0.06
N CYS A 227 -10.60 11.03 -1.30
CA CYS A 227 -9.82 10.61 -2.44
C CYS A 227 -8.39 11.16 -2.27
N SER A 228 -7.36 10.30 -2.26
CA SER A 228 -5.97 10.75 -2.34
C SER A 228 -5.92 11.76 -3.48
N MET A 229 -5.82 13.04 -3.13
CA MET A 229 -5.92 14.11 -4.10
C MET A 229 -4.75 13.99 -5.09
N TYR A 230 -3.63 13.45 -4.60
CA TYR A 230 -2.52 12.99 -5.41
C TYR A 230 -2.95 11.92 -6.43
N LEU A 231 -3.49 10.76 -6.02
CA LEU A 231 -3.86 9.69 -6.95
C LEU A 231 -4.97 10.13 -7.91
N GLU A 232 -5.96 10.89 -7.45
CA GLU A 232 -7.01 11.44 -8.31
C GLU A 232 -6.45 12.43 -9.33
N SER A 233 -5.44 13.24 -8.97
CA SER A 233 -4.78 14.14 -9.93
C SER A 233 -4.13 13.36 -11.08
N TYR A 234 -3.53 12.21 -10.80
CA TYR A 234 -2.90 11.35 -11.81
C TYR A 234 -3.91 10.46 -12.54
N LYS A 235 -5.05 10.11 -11.94
CA LYS A 235 -6.17 9.47 -12.67
C LYS A 235 -6.80 10.42 -13.68
N LYS A 236 -6.99 11.69 -13.30
CA LYS A 236 -7.55 12.73 -14.18
C LYS A 236 -6.59 13.13 -15.29
N SER A 237 -5.28 13.07 -15.03
CA SER A 237 -4.24 13.47 -15.98
C SER A 237 -3.07 12.50 -15.89
N PRO A 238 -3.18 11.32 -16.55
CA PRO A 238 -2.11 10.34 -16.56
C PRO A 238 -0.87 10.92 -17.24
N VAL A 239 0.30 10.56 -16.73
CA VAL A 239 1.59 11.02 -17.24
C VAL A 239 2.32 9.85 -17.88
N THR A 240 2.72 10.03 -19.13
CA THR A 240 3.56 9.08 -19.88
C THR A 240 4.84 9.81 -20.26
N VAL A 241 5.97 9.16 -20.02
CA VAL A 241 7.30 9.72 -20.28
C VAL A 241 8.14 8.77 -21.10
N ASN A 242 9.17 9.28 -21.76
CA ASN A 242 10.12 8.43 -22.44
C ASN A 242 10.98 7.64 -21.44
N PRO A 243 10.90 6.29 -21.38
CA PRO A 243 11.67 5.47 -20.44
C PRO A 243 13.19 5.55 -20.63
N TYR A 244 13.63 6.04 -21.79
CA TYR A 244 15.05 6.18 -22.11
C TYR A 244 15.60 7.58 -21.76
N ASN A 245 14.74 8.51 -21.35
CA ASN A 245 15.12 9.87 -20.97
C ASN A 245 15.23 10.01 -19.44
N GLN A 246 16.46 9.88 -18.92
CA GLN A 246 16.72 9.95 -17.48
C GLN A 246 16.31 11.27 -16.83
N ALA A 247 16.40 12.39 -17.56
CA ALA A 247 16.00 13.70 -17.03
C ALA A 247 14.48 13.76 -16.82
N GLU A 248 13.72 13.29 -17.80
CA GLU A 248 12.25 13.29 -17.76
C GLU A 248 11.70 12.34 -16.69
N LEU A 249 12.35 11.17 -16.52
CA LEU A 249 12.06 10.25 -15.43
C LEU A 249 12.30 10.90 -14.06
N LYS A 250 13.45 11.56 -13.87
CA LYS A 250 13.78 12.24 -12.60
C LYS A 250 12.78 13.37 -12.32
N HIS A 251 12.50 14.24 -13.28
CA HIS A 251 11.57 15.34 -13.09
C HIS A 251 10.17 14.86 -12.72
N THR A 252 9.69 13.81 -13.37
CA THR A 252 8.36 13.23 -13.07
C THR A 252 8.29 12.65 -11.67
N LEU A 253 9.34 11.95 -11.23
CA LEU A 253 9.43 11.42 -9.87
C LEU A 253 9.52 12.53 -8.83
N ASP A 254 10.33 13.55 -9.08
CA ASP A 254 10.51 14.69 -8.17
C ASP A 254 9.19 15.47 -7.99
N ASP A 255 8.48 15.72 -9.10
CA ASP A 255 7.16 16.36 -9.08
C ASP A 255 6.11 15.51 -8.38
N ALA A 256 6.14 14.19 -8.59
CA ALA A 256 5.22 13.27 -7.92
C ALA A 256 5.43 13.25 -6.41
N VAL A 257 6.69 13.21 -5.95
CA VAL A 257 7.02 13.27 -4.52
C VAL A 257 6.56 14.59 -3.92
N ARG A 258 6.81 15.72 -4.59
CA ARG A 258 6.33 17.05 -4.17
C ARG A 258 4.80 17.07 -4.03
N LYS A 259 4.08 16.60 -5.06
CA LYS A 259 2.61 16.56 -5.04
C LYS A 259 2.07 15.65 -3.93
N ALA A 260 2.66 14.48 -3.72
CA ALA A 260 2.27 13.57 -2.64
C ALA A 260 2.43 14.23 -1.25
N MET A 261 3.50 15.00 -1.06
CA MET A 261 3.74 15.71 0.21
C MET A 261 2.74 16.84 0.48
N VAL A 262 2.37 17.59 -0.55
CA VAL A 262 1.42 18.70 -0.41
C VAL A 262 -0.02 18.20 -0.28
N LEU A 263 -0.43 17.32 -1.18
CA LEU A 263 -1.84 16.91 -1.33
C LEU A 263 -2.28 15.92 -0.25
N ASP A 264 -1.44 14.93 0.06
CA ASP A 264 -1.84 13.83 0.95
C ASP A 264 -1.22 14.00 2.34
N GLN A 265 0.02 14.49 2.44
CA GLN A 265 0.71 14.66 3.73
C GLN A 265 0.50 16.05 4.37
N LYS A 266 -0.24 16.95 3.70
CA LYS A 266 -0.63 18.29 4.18
C LYS A 266 0.55 19.17 4.62
N TYR A 267 1.72 19.01 4.00
CA TYR A 267 2.84 19.92 4.22
C TYR A 267 2.62 21.24 3.46
N THR A 268 2.97 22.36 4.10
CA THR A 268 3.06 23.65 3.41
C THR A 268 4.44 23.76 2.78
N GLU A 269 4.48 23.80 1.44
CA GLU A 269 5.73 23.92 0.70
C GLU A 269 6.37 25.31 0.89
N SER A 270 7.68 25.32 1.10
CA SER A 270 8.50 26.54 1.16
C SER A 270 9.09 26.83 -0.21
N HIS A 271 8.69 27.94 -0.82
CA HIS A 271 9.14 28.35 -2.16
C HIS A 271 10.41 29.22 -2.19
N THR A 272 11.11 29.36 -1.06
CA THR A 272 12.28 30.23 -0.90
C THR A 272 13.35 30.04 -1.99
N HIS A 273 13.67 28.80 -2.37
CA HIS A 273 14.64 28.53 -3.45
C HIS A 273 14.15 29.04 -4.80
N THR A 274 12.87 28.85 -5.12
CA THR A 274 12.24 29.35 -6.34
C THR A 274 12.21 30.88 -6.35
N ASP A 275 11.85 31.51 -5.23
CA ASP A 275 11.77 32.96 -5.12
C ASP A 275 13.13 33.64 -5.30
N ILE A 276 14.20 33.05 -4.74
CA ILE A 276 15.56 33.58 -4.91
C ILE A 276 16.02 33.49 -6.37
N LYS A 277 15.76 32.37 -7.05
CA LYS A 277 16.06 32.24 -8.49
C LYS A 277 15.28 33.23 -9.33
N LEU A 278 13.99 33.38 -9.03
CA LEU A 278 13.10 34.27 -9.74
C LEU A 278 13.56 35.73 -9.57
N PHE A 279 13.95 36.12 -8.36
CA PHE A 279 14.53 37.43 -8.08
C PHE A 279 15.81 37.67 -8.87
N LEU A 280 16.79 36.76 -8.81
CA LEU A 280 18.06 36.89 -9.54
C LEU A 280 17.83 36.98 -11.06
N GLY A 281 16.90 36.17 -11.59
CA GLY A 281 16.50 36.19 -13.00
C GLY A 281 15.81 37.48 -13.41
N TYR A 282 14.89 38.00 -12.60
CA TYR A 282 14.22 39.27 -12.91
C TYR A 282 15.16 40.47 -12.88
N VAL A 283 16.09 40.53 -11.93
CA VAL A 283 17.10 41.61 -11.92
C VAL A 283 17.95 41.56 -13.19
N ALA A 284 18.38 40.37 -13.61
CA ALA A 284 19.14 40.18 -14.84
C ALA A 284 18.32 40.61 -16.08
N ALA A 285 17.05 40.19 -16.16
CA ALA A 285 16.17 40.51 -17.29
C ALA A 285 15.85 42.00 -17.37
N ILE A 286 15.56 42.66 -16.24
CA ILE A 286 15.29 44.10 -16.20
C ILE A 286 16.53 44.89 -16.65
N ALA A 287 17.72 44.50 -16.22
CA ALA A 287 18.96 45.13 -16.65
C ALA A 287 19.20 44.99 -18.16
N ALA A 288 18.94 43.80 -18.73
CA ALA A 288 19.07 43.53 -20.15
C ALA A 288 18.01 44.25 -21.00
N CYS A 289 16.74 44.25 -20.56
CA CYS A 289 15.67 44.97 -21.23
C CYS A 289 15.88 46.49 -21.16
N GLY A 290 16.29 47.01 -20.01
CA GLY A 290 16.55 48.44 -19.80
C GLY A 290 17.70 48.95 -20.68
N SER A 291 18.81 48.22 -20.76
CA SER A 291 19.93 48.59 -21.63
C SER A 291 19.55 48.51 -23.12
N SER A 292 18.75 47.51 -23.50
CA SER A 292 18.25 47.35 -24.87
C SER A 292 17.27 48.48 -25.27
N LEU A 293 16.32 48.83 -24.39
CA LEU A 293 15.38 49.93 -24.60
C LEU A 293 16.12 51.27 -24.73
N TYR A 294 17.13 51.50 -23.89
CA TYR A 294 17.97 52.69 -24.00
C TYR A 294 18.66 52.76 -25.37
N SER A 295 19.23 51.65 -25.83
CA SER A 295 19.88 51.56 -27.14
C SER A 295 18.91 51.66 -28.33
N TYR A 296 17.62 51.45 -28.12
CA TYR A 296 16.61 51.64 -29.17
C TYR A 296 16.29 53.12 -29.40
N VAL A 297 16.32 53.93 -28.33
CA VAL A 297 15.95 55.35 -28.38
C VAL A 297 17.16 56.25 -28.68
N LYS A 298 18.38 55.82 -28.32
CA LYS A 298 19.60 56.62 -28.47
C LYS A 298 20.53 56.09 -29.57
N PRO A 299 21.31 56.97 -30.23
CA PRO A 299 22.33 56.53 -31.18
C PRO A 299 23.31 55.54 -30.54
N PHE A 300 23.79 54.58 -31.33
CA PHE A 300 24.62 53.48 -30.84
C PHE A 300 25.88 53.96 -30.11
N GLU A 301 26.54 55.03 -30.60
CA GLU A 301 27.77 55.58 -30.01
C GLU A 301 27.62 55.98 -28.53
N GLU A 302 26.46 56.52 -28.14
CA GLU A 302 26.15 56.88 -26.74
C GLU A 302 25.71 55.67 -25.90
N SER A 303 25.20 54.62 -26.56
CA SER A 303 24.59 53.46 -25.91
C SER A 303 25.57 52.32 -25.64
N LYS A 304 26.74 52.32 -26.29
CA LYS A 304 27.78 51.26 -26.16
C LYS A 304 28.11 50.90 -24.72
N LEU A 305 28.36 51.89 -23.87
CA LEU A 305 28.72 51.66 -22.46
C LEU A 305 27.55 51.13 -21.63
N VAL A 306 26.34 51.63 -21.88
CA VAL A 306 25.12 51.18 -21.19
C VAL A 306 24.78 49.74 -21.58
N LEU A 307 24.94 49.41 -22.87
CA LEU A 307 24.74 48.05 -23.38
C LEU A 307 25.76 47.08 -22.79
N LEU A 308 27.04 47.45 -22.77
CA LEU A 308 28.11 46.66 -22.16
C LEU A 308 27.83 46.42 -20.67
N ALA A 309 27.45 47.46 -19.92
CA ALA A 309 27.10 47.36 -18.52
C ALA A 309 25.91 46.40 -18.30
N GLY A 310 24.89 46.47 -19.15
CA GLY A 310 23.75 45.55 -19.11
C GLY A 310 24.13 44.08 -19.30
N VAL A 311 25.02 43.79 -20.25
CA VAL A 311 25.54 42.42 -20.47
C VAL A 311 26.36 41.94 -19.28
N VAL A 312 27.24 42.78 -18.73
CA VAL A 312 28.07 42.42 -17.57
C VAL A 312 27.19 42.11 -16.35
N ILE A 313 26.19 42.95 -16.07
CA ILE A 313 25.24 42.73 -14.98
C ILE A 313 24.47 41.42 -15.22
N PHE A 314 23.94 41.20 -16.41
CA PHE A 314 23.25 39.96 -16.76
C PHE A 314 24.15 38.73 -16.54
N SER A 315 25.41 38.76 -16.98
CA SER A 315 26.37 37.67 -16.77
C SER A 315 26.67 37.40 -15.30
N ILE A 316 26.86 38.45 -14.48
CA ILE A 316 27.10 38.32 -13.04
C ILE A 316 25.91 37.63 -12.36
N PHE A 317 24.67 38.08 -12.62
CA PHE A 317 23.49 37.49 -11.99
C PHE A 317 23.23 36.05 -12.45
N ASN A 318 23.55 35.70 -13.70
CA ASN A 318 23.50 34.31 -14.16
C ASN A 318 24.55 33.43 -13.47
N VAL A 319 25.78 33.92 -13.28
CA VAL A 319 26.82 33.19 -12.53
C VAL A 319 26.43 33.02 -11.06
N LEU A 320 25.87 34.06 -10.43
CA LEU A 320 25.35 33.98 -9.07
C LEU A 320 24.19 32.97 -8.97
N SER A 321 23.29 32.93 -9.95
CA SER A 321 22.22 31.93 -10.01
C SER A 321 22.77 30.52 -10.15
N LEU A 322 23.79 30.30 -10.99
CA LEU A 322 24.45 28.99 -11.12
C LEU A 322 25.15 28.59 -9.82
N ALA A 323 25.85 29.52 -9.16
CA ALA A 323 26.49 29.28 -7.88
C ALA A 323 25.44 28.94 -6.79
N TYR A 324 24.31 29.63 -6.77
CA TYR A 324 23.23 29.35 -5.84
C TYR A 324 22.69 27.92 -5.98
N ILE A 325 22.43 27.47 -7.22
CA ILE A 325 21.95 26.11 -7.50
C ILE A 325 22.98 25.08 -7.02
N GLN A 326 24.27 25.30 -7.30
CA GLN A 326 25.32 24.33 -6.98
C GLN A 326 25.66 24.24 -5.48
N TYR A 327 25.68 25.37 -4.77
CA TYR A 327 26.17 25.41 -3.39
C TYR A 327 25.06 25.39 -2.34
N VAL A 328 23.89 25.97 -2.65
CA VAL A 328 22.81 26.17 -1.67
C VAL A 328 21.67 25.18 -1.88
N GLU A 329 21.09 25.13 -3.08
CA GLU A 329 19.93 24.28 -3.37
C GLU A 329 20.29 22.80 -3.53
N LYS A 330 21.42 22.50 -4.18
CA LYS A 330 21.91 21.13 -4.38
C LYS A 330 20.83 20.24 -5.03
N GLU A 331 20.55 19.08 -4.44
CA GLU A 331 19.58 18.08 -4.91
C GLU A 331 18.23 18.17 -4.15
N VAL A 332 17.96 19.30 -3.49
CA VAL A 332 16.74 19.50 -2.70
C VAL A 332 15.55 19.66 -3.64
N ILE A 333 14.58 18.76 -3.53
CA ILE A 333 13.37 18.76 -4.35
C ILE A 333 12.14 19.27 -3.61
N PHE A 334 12.16 19.25 -2.28
CA PHE A 334 11.06 19.71 -1.46
C PHE A 334 11.56 20.21 -0.09
N VAL A 335 11.01 21.34 0.35
CA VAL A 335 11.15 21.83 1.73
C VAL A 335 9.75 22.16 2.20
N GLY A 336 9.33 21.59 3.31
CA GLY A 336 7.98 21.78 3.81
C GLY A 336 7.91 21.83 5.32
N VAL A 337 6.91 22.56 5.82
CA VAL A 337 6.61 22.63 7.24
C VAL A 337 5.23 22.04 7.46
N ARG A 338 5.14 21.12 8.44
CA ARG A 338 3.86 20.62 8.94
C ARG A 338 3.56 21.28 10.28
N LYS A 339 2.42 21.97 10.36
CA LYS A 339 1.88 22.54 11.60
C LYS A 339 0.81 21.60 12.12
N ASP A 340 0.90 21.22 13.38
CA ASP A 340 -0.14 20.40 14.03
C ASP A 340 -1.45 21.20 14.13
N PRO A 341 -2.60 20.68 13.64
CA PRO A 341 -3.90 21.35 13.74
C PRO A 341 -4.32 21.71 15.17
N LEU A 342 -3.79 21.01 16.17
CA LEU A 342 -4.06 21.26 17.58
C LEU A 342 -3.02 22.19 18.23
N ASN A 343 -2.02 22.64 17.46
CA ASN A 343 -0.91 23.49 17.90
C ASN A 343 -0.22 22.95 19.17
N ARG A 344 -0.22 21.63 19.40
CA ARG A 344 0.37 20.97 20.57
C ARG A 344 1.86 20.72 20.36
N ASP A 345 2.26 20.39 19.14
CA ASP A 345 3.65 20.10 18.79
C ASP A 345 4.33 21.23 18.00
N GLN A 346 5.65 21.36 18.16
CA GLN A 346 6.47 22.33 17.42
C GLN A 346 6.50 21.98 15.93
N PRO A 347 6.59 22.98 15.03
CA PRO A 347 6.60 22.75 13.59
C PRO A 347 7.75 21.82 13.19
N THR A 348 7.42 20.74 12.48
CA THR A 348 8.42 19.82 11.92
C THR A 348 8.84 20.35 10.55
N ASN A 349 10.11 20.73 10.44
CA ASN A 349 10.71 21.08 9.14
C ASN A 349 11.19 19.79 8.48
N LEU A 350 10.71 19.55 7.26
CA LEU A 350 11.12 18.41 6.43
C LEU A 350 11.77 18.94 5.16
N GLN A 351 12.97 18.45 4.87
CA GLN A 351 13.67 18.64 3.62
C GLN A 351 13.82 17.29 2.92
N ILE A 352 13.49 17.24 1.63
CA ILE A 352 13.64 16.03 0.81
C ILE A 352 14.58 16.36 -0.32
N SER A 353 15.59 15.52 -0.48
CA SER A 353 16.50 15.55 -1.62
C SER A 353 16.35 14.28 -2.44
N SER A 354 16.56 14.35 -3.75
CA SER A 354 16.49 13.17 -4.60
C SER A 354 17.71 13.06 -5.51
N THR A 355 18.12 11.84 -5.84
CA THR A 355 19.23 11.63 -6.77
C THR A 355 18.93 10.42 -7.65
N LEU A 356 19.25 10.55 -8.94
CA LEU A 356 19.12 9.48 -9.92
C LEU A 356 20.53 9.03 -10.34
N LYS A 357 20.88 7.76 -10.10
CA LYS A 357 22.20 7.20 -10.42
C LYS A 357 22.08 5.84 -11.07
N SER A 358 23.00 5.49 -11.95
CA SER A 358 23.14 4.12 -12.45
C SER A 358 23.49 3.19 -11.29
N SER A 359 22.76 2.07 -11.18
CA SER A 359 22.97 1.06 -10.14
C SER A 359 24.40 0.51 -10.21
N LYS A 360 25.03 0.37 -9.03
CA LYS A 360 26.37 -0.23 -8.91
C LYS A 360 26.32 -1.76 -8.95
N ASP A 361 25.19 -2.34 -8.55
CA ASP A 361 25.04 -3.78 -8.35
C ASP A 361 24.46 -4.48 -9.58
N GLN A 362 23.66 -3.77 -10.40
CA GLN A 362 23.04 -4.33 -11.60
C GLN A 362 23.29 -3.45 -12.84
N LYS A 363 24.08 -3.98 -13.78
CA LYS A 363 24.52 -3.27 -14.99
C LYS A 363 23.32 -2.92 -15.88
N GLY A 364 23.09 -1.62 -16.09
CA GLY A 364 22.02 -1.11 -16.98
C GLY A 364 20.74 -0.65 -16.25
N GLN A 365 20.66 -0.80 -14.92
CA GLN A 365 19.54 -0.29 -14.14
C GLN A 365 19.82 1.09 -13.55
N VAL A 366 18.77 1.89 -13.42
CA VAL A 366 18.83 3.23 -12.80
C VAL A 366 18.10 3.18 -11.46
N GLU A 367 18.73 3.75 -10.45
CA GLU A 367 18.20 3.84 -9.08
C GLU A 367 17.85 5.29 -8.74
N TYR A 368 16.68 5.45 -8.14
CA TYR A 368 16.19 6.70 -7.58
C TYR A 368 16.31 6.63 -6.05
N THR A 369 17.10 7.54 -5.49
CA THR A 369 17.32 7.69 -4.06
C THR A 369 16.60 8.92 -3.56
N LEU A 370 15.72 8.76 -2.57
CA LEU A 370 15.13 9.86 -1.80
C LEU A 370 15.79 9.92 -0.44
N THR A 371 16.16 11.13 -0.01
CA THR A 371 16.75 11.41 1.31
C THR A 371 15.87 12.42 2.02
N PHE A 372 15.38 12.05 3.20
CA PHE A 372 14.52 12.82 4.08
C PHE A 372 15.36 13.31 5.25
N GLU A 373 15.44 14.62 5.40
CA GLU A 373 16.10 15.30 6.51
C GLU A 373 15.05 16.06 7.30
N THR A 374 14.85 15.66 8.55
CA THR A 374 13.94 16.31 9.48
C THR A 374 14.74 17.04 10.54
N SER A 375 14.37 18.29 10.81
CA SER A 375 14.89 19.03 11.95
C SER A 375 13.77 19.33 12.94
N GLU A 376 13.91 18.81 14.17
CA GLU A 376 13.07 19.19 15.29
C GLU A 376 13.71 20.36 16.02
N THR A 377 12.95 21.43 16.22
CA THR A 377 13.36 22.49 17.15
C THR A 377 12.77 22.13 18.50
N LYS A 378 13.58 21.75 19.50
CA LYS A 378 13.15 21.67 20.90
C LYS A 378 14.14 22.45 21.77
N GLN A 379 13.61 23.39 22.56
CA GLN A 379 14.30 24.08 23.68
C GLN A 379 15.77 24.51 23.43
N ASN A 380 16.03 25.38 22.46
CA ASN A 380 17.33 26.05 22.30
C ASN A 380 18.58 25.12 22.18
N LYS A 381 18.42 23.85 21.80
CA LYS A 381 19.52 22.97 21.40
C LYS A 381 19.22 22.35 20.04
N THR A 382 20.05 22.70 19.06
CA THR A 382 20.02 22.10 17.72
C THR A 382 20.49 20.64 17.85
N ARG A 383 19.56 19.68 17.90
CA ARG A 383 19.92 18.26 17.67
C ARG A 383 20.35 18.10 16.21
N ALA A 384 21.27 17.17 15.95
CA ALA A 384 21.66 16.83 14.58
C ALA A 384 20.41 16.39 13.79
N PRO A 385 20.27 16.81 12.52
CA PRO A 385 19.12 16.46 11.71
C PRO A 385 19.03 14.93 11.55
N LEU A 386 17.83 14.38 11.69
CA LEU A 386 17.61 12.96 11.43
C LEU A 386 17.53 12.76 9.92
N THR A 387 18.39 11.90 9.38
CA THR A 387 18.46 11.59 7.95
C THR A 387 18.01 10.16 7.70
N LYS A 388 16.99 9.97 6.85
CA LYS A 388 16.57 8.65 6.34
C LYS A 388 16.64 8.66 4.83
N SER A 389 17.07 7.57 4.21
CA SER A 389 17.06 7.45 2.75
C SER A 389 16.44 6.14 2.30
N ILE A 390 15.81 6.19 1.12
CA ILE A 390 15.26 5.04 0.43
C ILE A 390 15.78 5.04 -0.99
N THR A 391 16.29 3.90 -1.45
CA THR A 391 16.74 3.71 -2.83
C THR A 391 15.91 2.62 -3.49
N LYS A 392 15.35 2.91 -4.65
CA LYS A 392 14.54 1.97 -5.44
C LYS A 392 14.94 2.03 -6.91
N ASN A 393 14.74 0.90 -7.59
CA ASN A 393 14.88 0.85 -9.04
C ASN A 393 13.78 1.69 -9.71
N VAL A 394 14.14 2.46 -10.74
CA VAL A 394 13.21 3.36 -11.45
C VAL A 394 12.06 2.61 -12.12
N GLY A 395 12.29 1.38 -12.61
CA GLY A 395 11.27 0.52 -13.21
C GLY A 395 10.15 0.09 -12.25
N ARG A 396 10.25 0.41 -10.95
CA ARG A 396 9.12 0.28 -10.01
C ARG A 396 8.05 1.35 -10.22
N TYR A 397 8.42 2.50 -10.75
CA TYR A 397 7.55 3.68 -10.86
C TYR A 397 7.03 3.92 -12.27
N PHE A 398 7.51 3.16 -13.25
CA PHE A 398 7.12 3.30 -14.65
C PHE A 398 6.87 1.92 -15.25
N HIS A 399 5.81 1.82 -16.04
CA HIS A 399 5.53 0.65 -16.86
C HIS A 399 6.45 0.60 -18.09
N GLU A 400 6.45 -0.53 -18.81
CA GLU A 400 7.30 -0.75 -20.00
C GLU A 400 7.02 0.26 -21.13
N ASP A 401 5.79 0.78 -21.20
CA ASP A 401 5.34 1.78 -22.15
C ASP A 401 5.65 3.23 -21.71
N GLY A 402 6.27 3.42 -20.53
CA GLY A 402 6.57 4.72 -19.96
C GLY A 402 5.42 5.38 -19.20
N LEU A 403 4.30 4.68 -19.00
CA LEU A 403 3.22 5.15 -18.13
C LEU A 403 3.70 5.21 -16.67
N PHE A 404 3.45 6.33 -16.01
CA PHE A 404 3.80 6.54 -14.61
C PHE A 404 2.84 5.81 -13.65
N GLU A 405 3.39 5.10 -12.65
CA GLU A 405 2.68 4.39 -11.58
C GLU A 405 2.71 5.23 -10.28
N PRO A 406 1.72 6.11 -10.05
CA PRO A 406 1.74 7.05 -8.93
C PRO A 406 1.60 6.33 -7.57
N THR A 407 0.95 5.17 -7.53
CA THR A 407 0.71 4.40 -6.31
C THR A 407 2.00 3.93 -5.66
N ALA A 408 2.99 3.54 -6.48
CA ALA A 408 4.29 3.09 -6.01
C ALA A 408 5.07 4.20 -5.28
N VAL A 409 5.06 5.42 -5.83
CA VAL A 409 5.70 6.59 -5.21
C VAL A 409 5.02 6.93 -3.89
N LEU A 410 3.69 6.98 -3.85
CA LEU A 410 2.94 7.29 -2.63
C LEU A 410 3.22 6.25 -1.53
N SER A 411 3.23 4.96 -1.87
CA SER A 411 3.53 3.88 -0.94
C SER A 411 4.95 4.00 -0.37
N ASP A 412 5.94 4.31 -1.20
CA ASP A 412 7.34 4.39 -0.76
C ASP A 412 7.58 5.64 0.11
N VAL A 413 6.93 6.76 -0.23
CA VAL A 413 6.95 8.01 0.56
C VAL A 413 6.31 7.81 1.93
N VAL A 414 5.08 7.30 1.97
CA VAL A 414 4.34 7.06 3.22
C VAL A 414 5.05 6.02 4.08
N GLY A 415 5.64 4.98 3.46
CA GLY A 415 6.41 3.97 4.18
C GLY A 415 7.61 4.56 4.94
N VAL A 416 8.31 5.54 4.37
CA VAL A 416 9.43 6.20 5.05
C VAL A 416 8.96 7.09 6.21
N LEU A 417 7.85 7.81 6.03
CA LEU A 417 7.26 8.65 7.08
C LEU A 417 6.70 7.83 8.26
N ASN A 418 6.00 6.73 7.98
CA ASN A 418 5.34 5.90 8.99
C ASN A 418 6.31 5.00 9.78
N ASN A 419 7.42 4.58 9.16
CA ASN A 419 8.55 3.96 9.89
C ASN A 419 9.26 4.96 10.82
N GLY A 420 8.70 6.16 11.00
CA GLY A 420 9.12 7.22 11.90
C GLY A 420 8.58 7.15 13.33
N ASN A 421 7.92 6.07 13.79
CA ASN A 421 7.54 5.96 15.22
C ASN A 421 8.74 5.87 16.21
N GLU A 422 9.98 5.97 15.72
CA GLU A 422 11.18 6.29 16.52
C GLU A 422 11.49 7.80 16.63
N PHE A 423 10.70 8.69 16.01
CA PHE A 423 10.85 10.15 16.15
C PHE A 423 10.28 10.72 17.46
N HIS A 424 9.52 9.93 18.22
CA HIS A 424 8.85 10.39 19.45
C HIS A 424 9.19 9.58 20.70
N ARG A 425 10.22 8.72 20.63
CA ARG A 425 10.78 8.06 21.83
C ARG A 425 12.19 8.55 22.10
N ASP A 426 12.25 9.67 22.80
CA ASP A 426 13.23 9.91 23.86
C ASP A 426 12.48 10.56 25.03
#